data_AF-A0A2K6G7Z6-F1
#
_entry.id   AF-A0A2K6G7Z6-F1
#
_cell.length_a   1.000
_cell.length_b   1.000
_cell.length_c   1.000
_cell.angle_alpha   90.00
_cell.angle_beta   90.00
_cell.angle_gamma   90.00
#
_symmetry.space_group_name_H-M   'P 1'
#
loop_
_entity.id
_entity.type
_entity.pdbx_description
1 polymer ?
#
loop_
_entity_poly.entity_id
_entity_poly.type
_entity_poly.pdbx_seq_one_letter_code
_entity_poly.pdbx_strand_id
1 'polypeptide(L)' 'MWKLVPAGGPDPGEPYRLLTGVEYIVGRKNCAILVENDQSISRNHAVLTANFSVTNLVCY' A
#
# COMPACT_ATOMS: atom_id res chain seq x y z
N MET A 1 -3.53 -8.62 -9.01
CA MET A 1 -2.46 -7.62 -8.78
C MET A 1 -3.11 -6.37 -8.22
N TRP A 2 -2.66 -5.89 -7.05
CA TRP A 2 -3.25 -4.72 -6.41
C TRP A 2 -2.49 -3.46 -6.83
N LYS A 3 -3.24 -2.38 -7.07
CA LYS A 3 -2.71 -1.07 -7.48
C LYS A 3 -3.22 -0.01 -6.51
N LEU A 4 -2.31 0.69 -5.85
CA LEU A 4 -2.61 1.83 -4.98
C LEU A 4 -2.37 3.13 -5.78
N VAL A 5 -3.39 3.98 -5.82
CA VAL A 5 -3.37 5.26 -6.55
C VAL A 5 -3.74 6.39 -5.58
N PRO A 6 -2.97 7.48 -5.49
CA PRO A 6 -3.35 8.65 -4.71
C PRO A 6 -4.66 9.27 -5.21
N ALA A 7 -5.57 9.61 -4.30
CA ALA A 7 -6.89 10.14 -4.66
C ALA A 7 -6.90 11.65 -4.99
N GLY A 8 -5.87 12.40 -4.61
CA GLY A 8 -5.83 13.86 -4.75
C GLY A 8 -4.50 14.36 -5.31
N GLY A 9 -4.42 14.54 -6.62
CA GLY A 9 -3.28 15.19 -7.28
C GLY A 9 -3.54 15.41 -8.78
N PRO A 10 -3.08 16.53 -9.37
CA PRO A 10 -3.21 16.80 -10.81
C PRO A 10 -2.38 15.84 -11.67
N ASP A 11 -1.39 15.18 -11.06
CA ASP A 11 -0.60 14.10 -11.65
C ASP A 11 -0.52 12.98 -10.61
N PRO A 12 -1.32 11.91 -10.71
CA PRO A 12 -1.12 10.74 -9.89
C PRO A 12 0.18 10.13 -10.36
N GLY A 13 1.28 10.41 -9.66
CA GLY A 13 2.58 9.81 -9.95
C GLY A 13 2.49 8.28 -10.09
N GLU A 14 3.59 7.65 -10.50
CA GLU A 14 3.64 6.20 -10.73
C GLU A 14 2.92 5.40 -9.62
N PRO A 15 1.89 4.60 -9.99
CA PRO A 15 1.06 3.94 -9.00
C PRO A 15 1.82 2.79 -8.33
N TYR A 16 1.64 2.64 -7.03
CA TYR A 16 2.31 1.57 -6.29
C TYR A 16 1.66 0.22 -6.62
N ARG A 17 2.46 -0.68 -7.19
CA ARG A 17 2.05 -2.06 -7.48
C ARG A 17 2.38 -2.93 -6.28
N LEU A 18 1.36 -3.41 -5.59
CA LEU A 18 1.54 -4.26 -4.42
C LEU A 18 1.63 -5.72 -4.87
N LEU A 19 2.78 -6.33 -4.61
CA LEU A 19 3.01 -7.75 -4.81
C LEU A 19 2.44 -8.53 -3.63
N THR A 20 1.89 -9.70 -3.93
CA THR A 20 1.31 -10.58 -2.90
C THR A 20 2.42 -11.11 -1.98
N GLY A 21 2.18 -11.11 -0.67
CA GLY A 21 3.14 -11.59 0.33
C GLY A 21 4.28 -10.62 0.65
N VAL A 22 4.24 -9.39 0.11
CA VAL A 22 5.20 -8.33 0.44
C VAL A 22 4.56 -7.33 1.40
N GLU A 23 5.31 -6.94 2.41
CA GLU A 23 4.91 -5.92 3.38
C GLU A 23 5.37 -4.53 2.91
N TYR A 24 4.42 -3.61 2.80
CA TYR A 24 4.68 -2.22 2.41
C TYR A 24 4.36 -1.31 3.58
N ILE A 25 5.40 -0.72 4.18
CA ILE A 25 5.23 0.27 5.26
C ILE A 25 4.75 1.59 4.65
N VAL A 26 3.67 2.12 5.19
CA VAL A 26 3.09 3.43 4.86
C VAL A 26 3.40 4.40 5.98
N GLY A 27 3.87 5.59 5.64
CA GLY A 27 4.11 6.64 6.62
C GLY A 27 4.78 7.87 6.00
N ARG A 28 5.07 8.86 6.84
CA ARG A 28 5.62 10.14 6.37
C ARG A 28 7.15 10.19 6.31
N LYS A 29 7.87 9.15 6.77
CA LYS A 29 9.35 9.15 6.79
C LYS A 29 9.91 7.75 6.63
N ASN A 30 10.85 7.57 5.69
CA ASN A 30 11.60 6.32 5.47
C ASN A 30 10.69 5.08 5.28
N CYS A 31 9.66 5.24 4.45
CA CYS A 31 8.62 4.24 4.21
C CYS A 31 8.57 3.88 2.71
N ALA A 32 8.17 2.66 2.40
CA ALA A 32 8.00 2.20 1.02
C ALA A 32 6.90 2.99 0.29
N ILE A 33 5.84 3.34 1.02
CA ILE A 33 4.78 4.23 0.55
C ILE A 33 4.86 5.50 1.40
N LEU A 34 5.46 6.54 0.81
CA LEU A 34 5.70 7.81 1.49
C LEU A 34 4.51 8.74 1.31
N VAL A 35 3.93 9.20 2.42
CA VAL A 35 2.91 10.25 2.42
C VAL A 35 3.53 11.52 2.99
N GLU A 36 4.03 12.37 2.10
CA GLU A 36 4.74 13.59 2.46
C GLU A 36 3.78 14.67 2.96
N ASN A 37 4.30 15.55 3.83
CA ASN A 37 3.62 16.76 4.30
C ASN A 37 2.30 16.58 5.07
N ASP A 38 1.92 15.35 5.40
CA ASP A 38 0.80 15.10 6.32
C ASP A 38 1.31 14.91 7.75
N GLN A 39 1.03 15.90 8.60
CA GLN A 39 1.45 15.87 10.01
C GLN A 39 0.62 14.93 10.89
N SER A 40 -0.59 14.57 10.45
CA SER A 40 -1.45 13.62 11.18
C SER A 40 -0.98 12.17 10.99
N ILE A 41 -0.19 11.91 9.93
CA ILE A 41 0.39 10.60 9.64
C ILE A 41 1.69 10.39 10.43
N SER A 42 1.80 9.20 11.02
CA SER A 42 2.97 8.77 11.80
C SER A 42 4.17 8.48 10.91
N ARG A 43 5.37 8.42 11.50
CA ARG A 43 6.60 8.02 10.77
C ARG A 43 6.46 6.64 10.12
N ASN A 44 6.02 5.66 10.92
CA ASN A 44 5.57 4.34 10.48
C ASN A 44 4.11 4.24 10.90
N HIS A 45 3.18 4.39 9.97
CA HIS A 45 1.76 4.56 10.28
C HIS A 45 0.97 3.27 10.07
N ALA A 46 1.21 2.57 8.97
CA ALA A 46 0.53 1.32 8.66
C ALA A 46 1.46 0.36 7.89
N VAL A 47 1.06 -0.91 7.84
CA VAL A 47 1.65 -1.92 6.97
C VAL A 47 0.56 -2.44 6.06
N LEU A 48 0.81 -2.36 4.75
CA LEU A 48 -0.06 -2.93 3.73
C LEU A 48 0.52 -4.24 3.24
N THR A 49 -0.29 -5.29 3.27
CA THR A 49 0.07 -6.61 2.74
C THR A 49 -1.04 -7.08 1.83
N ALA A 50 -0.72 -7.28 0.55
CA ALA A 50 -1.62 -7.94 -0.37
C ALA A 50 -1.49 -9.46 -0.16
N ASN A 51 -2.61 -10.15 0.05
CA ASN A 51 -2.63 -11.60 0.17
C ASN A 51 -3.52 -12.24 -0.90
N PHE A 52 -3.30 -13.54 -1.16
CA PHE A 52 -4.19 -14.30 -2.02
C PHE A 52 -5.56 -14.44 -1.33
N SER A 53 -6.64 -14.33 -2.09
CA SER A 53 -7.97 -14.60 -1.55
C SER A 53 -8.06 -16.09 -1.23
N VAL A 54 -8.36 -16.44 0.03
CA VAL A 54 -8.44 -17.84 0.50
C VAL A 54 -9.73 -18.54 -0.03
N THR A 55 -10.58 -17.83 -0.76
CA THR A 55 -11.95 -18.23 -1.13
C THR A 55 -12.08 -19.32 -2.21
N ASN A 56 -11.06 -20.12 -2.48
CA ASN A 56 -11.22 -21.27 -3.41
C ASN A 56 -10.27 -22.45 -3.13
N LEU A 57 -10.07 -22.79 -1.86
CA LEU A 57 -9.47 -24.07 -1.47
C LEU A 57 -10.53 -24.96 -0.82
N VAL A 58 -11.60 -25.25 -1.55
CA VAL A 58 -12.45 -26.41 -1.23
C VAL A 58 -12.06 -27.48 -2.23
N CYS A 59 -11.20 -28.41 -1.82
CA CYS A 59 -10.92 -29.60 -2.60
C CYS A 59 -12.23 -30.40 -2.76
N TYR A 60 -12.56 -30.77 -4.00
CA TYR A 60 -13.52 -31.83 -4.30
C TYR A 60 -12.96 -33.20 -3.91
#